data_AF-A0A6N3X4N3-F1
#
_entry.id   AF-A0A6N3X4N3-F1
#
_cell.length_a   1.000
_cell.length_b   1.000
_cell.length_c   1.000
_cell.angle_alpha   90.00
_cell.angle_beta   90.00
_cell.angle_gamma   90.00
#
_symmetry.space_group_name_H-M   'P 1'
#
loop_
_entity.id
_entity.type
_entity.pdbx_description
1 polymer ?
#
loop_
_entity_poly.entity_id
_entity_poly.type
_entity_poly.pdbx_seq_one_letter_code
_entity_poly.pdbx_strand_id
1 'polypeptide(L)'
;IIKECSGKYYASFVVEVEDKKLPPPPKEIGIDLGLASLAVTSDGDKFAPARFLRSALRKIGRLQRSLSRKVKGSRNRNKARSLAGQCPGESGGQASRLPAQTQHSAHR
;
A
#
# COMPACT_ATOMS: atom_id res chain seq x y z
N ILE A 1 -18.68 -5.85 -11.37
CA ILE A 1 -18.05 -4.54 -11.69
C ILE A 1 -18.33 -3.59 -10.52
N ILE A 2 -17.30 -2.97 -9.96
CA ILE A 2 -17.39 -2.01 -8.84
C ILE A 2 -17.04 -0.62 -9.36
N LYS A 3 -17.83 0.39 -8.99
CA LYS A 3 -17.57 1.80 -9.31
C LYS A 3 -17.10 2.55 -8.07
N GLU A 4 -15.97 3.22 -8.17
CA GLU A 4 -15.45 4.08 -7.12
C GLU A 4 -15.99 5.51 -7.19
N CYS A 5 -15.86 6.24 -6.08
CA CYS A 5 -16.17 7.67 -6.02
C CYS A 5 -15.17 8.54 -6.83
N SER A 6 -14.04 7.96 -7.25
CA SER A 6 -13.08 8.54 -8.19
C SER A 6 -13.59 8.53 -9.65
N GLY A 7 -14.68 7.81 -9.94
CA GLY A 7 -15.17 7.58 -11.29
C GLY A 7 -14.56 6.37 -11.99
N LYS A 8 -13.59 5.69 -11.35
CA LYS A 8 -12.97 4.46 -11.87
C LYS A 8 -13.89 3.25 -11.72
N TYR A 9 -13.78 2.32 -12.66
CA TYR A 9 -14.49 1.05 -12.68
C TYR A 9 -13.51 -0.10 -12.59
N TYR A 10 -13.82 -1.08 -11.76
CA TYR A 10 -12.99 -2.28 -11.55
C TYR A 10 -13.82 -3.54 -11.83
N ALA A 11 -13.22 -4.49 -12.53
CA ALA A 11 -13.75 -5.83 -12.72
C ALA A 11 -12.68 -6.83 -12.24
N SER A 12 -13.09 -7.75 -11.37
CA SER A 12 -12.25 -8.87 -10.93
C SER A 12 -12.95 -10.15 -11.38
N PHE A 13 -12.19 -11.06 -11.96
CA PHE A 13 -12.65 -12.36 -12.42
C PHE A 13 -11.63 -13.39 -11.94
N VAL A 14 -12.13 -14.55 -11.54
CA VAL A 14 -11.29 -15.69 -11.17
C VAL A 14 -11.03 -16.48 -12.45
N VAL A 15 -9.77 -16.82 -12.69
CA VAL A 15 -9.36 -17.72 -13.77
C VAL A 15 -8.73 -18.95 -13.17
N GLU A 16 -8.96 -20.09 -13.80
CA GLU A 16 -8.19 -21.30 -13.51
C GLU A 16 -6.83 -21.19 -14.20
N VAL A 17 -5.79 -21.51 -13.43
CA VAL A 17 -4.40 -21.60 -13.90
C VAL A 17 -3.82 -22.89 -13.35
N GLU A 18 -2.94 -23.53 -14.12
CA GLU A 18 -2.21 -24.70 -13.65
C GLU A 18 -1.30 -24.34 -12.46
N ASP A 19 -1.44 -25.07 -11.36
CA ASP A 19 -0.57 -24.93 -10.20
C ASP A 19 0.83 -25.47 -10.49
N LYS A 20 1.79 -24.56 -10.63
CA LYS A 20 3.22 -24.89 -10.71
C LYS A 20 3.85 -24.75 -9.34
N LYS A 21 4.24 -25.87 -8.71
CA LYS A 21 5.01 -25.84 -7.46
C LYS A 21 6.37 -25.17 -7.71
N LEU A 22 6.62 -24.10 -6.97
CA LEU A 22 7.95 -23.50 -6.87
C LEU A 22 8.85 -24.39 -6.01
N PRO A 23 10.15 -24.48 -6.33
CA PRO A 23 11.12 -25.12 -5.43
C PRO A 23 11.12 -24.41 -4.07
N PRO A 24 11.48 -25.11 -2.97
CA PRO A 24 11.58 -24.48 -1.67
C PRO A 24 12.58 -23.32 -1.72
N PRO A 25 12.26 -22.17 -1.09
CA PRO A 25 13.18 -21.05 -1.05
C PRO A 25 14.44 -21.44 -0.24
N PRO A 26 15.62 -20.94 -0.62
CA PRO A 26 16.87 -21.25 0.09
C PRO A 26 16.92 -20.65 1.50
N LYS A 27 16.04 -19.68 1.79
CA LYS A 27 15.98 -18.96 3.06
C LYS A 27 14.57 -18.42 3.32
N GLU A 28 14.17 -18.43 4.58
CA GLU A 28 12.98 -17.74 5.07
C GLU A 28 13.40 -16.44 5.77
N ILE A 29 12.69 -15.34 5.49
CA ILE A 29 12.90 -14.05 6.15
C ILE A 29 11.58 -13.55 6.73
N GLY A 30 11.63 -13.05 7.96
CA GLY A 30 10.52 -12.29 8.53
C GLY A 30 10.49 -10.88 7.95
N ILE A 31 9.30 -10.36 7.64
CA ILE A 31 9.11 -8.98 7.18
C ILE A 31 8.14 -8.29 8.14
N ASP A 32 8.59 -7.20 8.76
CA ASP A 32 7.76 -6.27 9.54
C ASP A 32 7.49 -5.00 8.70
N LEU A 33 6.24 -4.55 8.67
CA LEU A 33 5.81 -3.41 7.87
C LEU A 33 5.35 -2.27 8.79
N GLY A 34 5.82 -1.04 8.54
CA GLY A 34 5.57 0.07 9.45
C GLY A 34 5.35 1.42 8.77
N LEU A 35 4.94 2.39 9.58
CA LEU A 35 4.90 3.80 9.16
C LEU A 35 6.28 4.43 9.25
N ALA A 36 7.11 4.05 10.22
CA ALA A 36 8.47 4.54 10.41
C ALA A 36 9.42 4.04 9.31
N SER A 37 9.31 2.76 8.95
CA SER A 37 10.03 2.09 7.87
C SER A 37 9.00 1.35 7.03
N LEU A 38 9.08 1.42 5.70
CA LEU A 38 8.17 0.70 4.80
C LEU A 38 8.20 -0.80 5.09
N ALA A 39 9.41 -1.36 5.22
CA ALA A 39 9.63 -2.74 5.58
C ALA A 39 10.94 -2.87 6.38
N VAL A 40 10.97 -3.82 7.30
CA VAL A 40 12.16 -4.26 8.05
C VAL A 40 12.25 -5.77 7.93
N THR A 41 13.42 -6.31 7.59
CA THR A 41 13.62 -7.75 7.51
C THR A 41 14.21 -8.29 8.81
N SER A 42 14.02 -9.59 9.09
CA SER A 42 14.70 -10.28 10.18
C SER A 42 16.24 -10.30 10.03
N ASP A 43 16.73 -10.02 8.83
CA ASP A 43 18.16 -9.85 8.53
C ASP A 43 18.68 -8.43 8.85
N GLY A 44 17.79 -7.52 9.25
CA GLY A 44 18.13 -6.16 9.67
C GLY A 44 18.03 -5.12 8.56
N ASP A 45 17.65 -5.49 7.33
CA ASP A 45 17.44 -4.53 6.25
C ASP A 45 16.26 -3.62 6.58
N LYS A 46 16.40 -2.32 6.25
CA LYS A 46 15.36 -1.31 6.46
C LYS A 46 15.08 -0.58 5.17
N PHE A 47 13.82 -0.64 4.74
CA PHE A 47 13.34 0.06 3.56
C PHE A 47 12.63 1.35 3.98
N ALA A 48 13.13 2.49 3.51
CA ALA A 48 12.53 3.79 3.82
C ALA A 48 11.19 3.96 3.10
N PRO A 49 10.16 4.54 3.74
CA PRO A 49 8.94 4.92 3.05
C PRO A 49 9.23 6.04 2.06
N ALA A 50 8.57 6.00 0.90
CA ALA A 50 8.67 7.07 -0.07
C ALA A 50 8.29 8.42 0.56
N ARG A 51 9.02 9.49 0.19
CA ARG A 51 8.96 10.80 0.89
C ARG A 51 7.54 11.37 1.00
N PHE A 52 6.68 11.09 0.01
CA PHE A 52 5.29 11.54 -0.02
C PHE A 52 4.34 10.68 0.83
N LEU A 53 4.70 9.44 1.16
CA LEU A 53 3.77 8.40 1.64
C LEU A 53 3.17 8.79 2.99
N ARG A 54 4.00 9.31 3.91
CA ARG A 54 3.53 9.78 5.23
C ARG A 54 2.49 10.89 5.11
N SER A 55 2.71 11.84 4.20
CA SER A 55 1.81 12.98 4.00
C SER A 55 0.50 12.54 3.36
N ALA A 56 0.56 11.64 2.38
CA ALA A 56 -0.59 11.05 1.70
C ALA A 56 -1.45 10.23 2.69
N LEU A 57 -0.84 9.33 3.46
CA LEU A 57 -1.54 8.53 4.47
C LEU A 57 -2.20 9.41 5.55
N ARG A 58 -1.51 10.46 6.00
CA ARG A 58 -2.09 11.43 6.96
C ARG A 58 -3.30 12.16 6.37
N LYS A 59 -3.23 12.57 5.10
CA LYS A 59 -4.35 13.21 4.38
C LYS A 59 -5.53 12.25 4.24
N ILE A 60 -5.28 11.00 3.85
CA ILE A 60 -6.29 9.95 3.73
C ILE A 60 -6.96 9.72 5.09
N GLY A 61 -6.20 9.53 6.16
CA GLY A 61 -6.73 9.34 7.51
C GLY A 61 -7.61 10.52 7.98
N ARG A 62 -7.21 11.77 7.67
CA ARG A 62 -8.01 12.96 7.99
C ARG A 62 -9.35 12.97 7.26
N LEU A 63 -9.35 12.63 5.98
CA LEU A 63 -10.56 12.63 5.16
C LEU A 63 -11.50 11.48 5.52
N GLN A 64 -10.96 10.29 5.80
CA GLN A 64 -11.74 9.15 6.29
C GLN A 64 -12.37 9.47 7.66
N ARG A 65 -11.62 10.08 8.60
CA ARG A 65 -12.17 10.52 9.89
C ARG A 65 -13.20 11.64 9.77
N SER A 66 -13.07 12.50 8.76
CA SER A 66 -14.08 13.52 8.45
C SER A 66 -15.37 12.86 7.95
N LEU A 67 -15.24 11.90 7.02
CA LEU A 67 -16.35 11.14 6.45
C LEU A 67 -17.11 10.33 7.51
N SER A 68 -16.40 9.62 8.40
CA SER A 68 -17.02 8.77 9.43
C SER A 68 -17.92 9.56 10.38
N ARG A 69 -17.55 10.80 10.70
CA ARG A 69 -18.31 11.71 11.57
C ARG A 69 -19.53 12.36 10.91
N LYS A 70 -19.73 12.24 9.59
CA LYS A 70 -20.89 12.84 8.91
C LYS A 70 -22.12 11.93 8.97
N VAL A 71 -23.30 12.53 9.19
CA VAL A 71 -24.59 11.84 9.19
C VAL A 71 -24.82 11.08 7.88
N LYS A 72 -25.19 9.79 7.98
CA LYS A 72 -25.49 8.92 6.83
C LYS A 72 -26.60 9.54 5.97
N GLY A 73 -26.46 9.48 4.64
CA GLY A 73 -27.44 10.05 3.69
C GLY A 73 -27.38 11.57 3.51
N SER A 74 -26.70 12.32 4.38
CA SER A 74 -26.61 13.78 4.24
C SER A 74 -25.82 14.22 2.99
N ARG A 75 -26.21 15.38 2.43
CA ARG A 75 -25.48 16.01 1.31
C ARG A 75 -24.01 16.25 1.63
N ASN A 76 -23.71 16.61 2.88
CA ASN A 76 -22.34 16.83 3.35
C ASN A 76 -21.52 15.53 3.43
N ARG A 77 -22.14 14.40 3.74
CA ARG A 77 -21.47 13.09 3.68
C ARG A 77 -21.13 12.71 2.25
N ASN A 78 -22.03 12.95 1.29
CA ASN A 78 -21.76 12.67 -0.13
C ASN A 78 -20.58 13.48 -0.67
N LYS A 79 -20.47 14.76 -0.28
CA LYS A 79 -19.29 15.59 -0.57
C LYS A 79 -18.02 15.01 0.06
N ALA A 80 -18.05 14.66 1.34
CA ALA A 80 -16.90 14.07 2.04
C ALA A 80 -16.47 12.72 1.43
N ARG A 81 -17.43 11.91 0.97
CA ARG A 81 -17.18 10.61 0.31
C ARG A 81 -16.42 10.79 -1.00
N SER A 82 -16.84 11.77 -1.79
CA SER A 82 -16.17 12.12 -3.05
C SER A 82 -14.74 12.60 -2.80
N LEU A 83 -14.54 13.49 -1.82
CA LEU A 83 -13.21 13.97 -1.43
C LEU A 83 -12.28 12.87 -0.89
N ALA A 84 -12.82 11.92 -0.12
CA ALA A 84 -12.06 10.76 0.35
C ALA A 84 -11.65 9.83 -0.81
N GLY A 85 -12.53 9.65 -1.81
CA GLY A 85 -12.24 8.85 -3.00
C GLY A 85 -11.36 9.52 -4.07
N GLN A 86 -11.24 10.84 -4.04
CA GLN A 86 -10.39 11.62 -4.96
C GLN A 86 -8.95 11.81 -4.45
N CYS A 87 -8.62 11.29 -3.27
CA CYS A 87 -7.23 11.32 -2.83
C CYS A 87 -6.38 10.43 -3.73
N PRO A 88 -5.34 10.98 -4.39
CA PRO A 88 -4.46 10.17 -5.19
C PRO A 88 -3.74 9.17 -4.27
N GLY A 89 -4.13 7.91 -4.34
CA GLY A 89 -3.18 6.81 -4.24
C GLY A 89 -2.43 6.82 -5.56
N GLU A 90 -1.44 7.71 -5.64
CA GLU A 90 -0.33 7.71 -6.58
C GLU A 90 -0.51 6.94 -7.89
N SER A 91 -0.87 7.66 -8.93
CA SER A 91 -0.65 7.21 -10.29
C SER A 91 0.83 7.36 -10.64
N GLY A 92 1.60 6.28 -10.55
CA GLY A 92 2.73 5.99 -11.44
C GLY A 92 4.08 6.69 -11.20
N GLY A 93 5.15 5.88 -11.26
CA GLY A 93 6.45 6.36 -11.73
C GLY A 93 7.53 6.57 -10.67
N GLN A 94 7.93 5.49 -9.99
CA GLN A 94 9.32 5.05 -9.84
C GLN A 94 9.32 3.89 -8.85
N ALA A 95 9.28 2.67 -9.39
CA ALA A 95 9.89 1.54 -8.69
C ALA A 95 11.40 1.88 -8.63
N SER A 96 11.80 2.67 -7.63
CA SER A 96 13.20 2.81 -7.28
C SER A 96 13.65 1.40 -6.92
N ARG A 97 14.46 0.83 -7.82
CA ARG A 97 15.21 -0.40 -7.64
C ARG A 97 15.53 -0.57 -6.16
N LEU A 98 15.06 -1.68 -5.56
CA LEU A 98 15.62 -2.13 -4.29
C LEU A 98 17.14 -2.10 -4.46
N PRO A 99 17.90 -1.40 -3.60
CA PRO A 99 19.35 -1.37 -3.74
C PRO A 99 19.84 -2.81 -3.69
N ALA A 100 20.53 -3.21 -4.76
CA ALA A 100 21.16 -4.51 -4.84
C ALA A 100 22.16 -4.62 -3.68
N GLN A 101 21.92 -5.61 -2.82
CA GLN A 101 22.89 -6.40 -2.08
C GLN A 101 24.09 -5.65 -1.49
N THR A 102 24.07 -5.46 -0.17
CA THR A 102 25.31 -5.36 0.59
C THR A 102 25.50 -6.66 1.35
N GLN A 103 26.26 -7.60 0.77
CA GLN A 103 26.76 -8.74 1.53
C GLN A 103 27.74 -8.21 2.58
N HIS A 104 27.36 -8.24 3.85
CA HIS A 104 28.33 -8.25 4.94
C HIS A 104 28.45 -9.68 5.44
N SER A 105 29.49 -10.33 4.92
CA SER A 105 30.15 -11.45 5.56
C SER A 105 30.53 -11.07 6.98
N ALA A 106 29.97 -11.77 7.96
CA ALA A 106 30.55 -11.84 9.30
C ALA A 106 30.39 -13.25 9.83
N HIS A 107 31.44 -14.03 9.67
CA HIS A 107 31.76 -15.15 10.53
C HIS A 107 31.73 -14.69 12.00
N ARG A 108 30.89 -15.31 12.83
CA ARG A 108 31.32 -16.05 14.03
C ARG A 108 30.14 -16.75 14.71
#